data_AF-A0AAU2Z892-F1
#
_entry.id   AF-A0AAU2Z892-F1
#
_cell.length_a   1.000
_cell.length_b   1.000
_cell.length_c   1.000
_cell.angle_alpha   90.00
_cell.angle_beta   90.00
_cell.angle_gamma   90.00
#
_symmetry.space_group_name_H-M   'P 1'
#
loop_
_entity.id
_entity.type
_entity.pdbx_description
1 polymer ?
#
loop_
_entity_poly.entity_id
_entity_poly.type
_entity_poly.pdbx_seq_one_letter_code
_entity_poly.pdbx_strand_id
1 'polypeptide(L)'
;MWTVGPAHTGAWRELLLDGAPAGAEQFPLRETLRRGSVRVLAVSDRGTRGLGGPTRADDAVGPDRDFVSFIRNIGEPRDTALGGGTYGFGKGIFYLLSRSGSVLVHSRCRTAQGGHETRLIGCTLWKSYVAAEPRGNRRYTGRHWWGDASGAVVEPLVGREAEAAAQRLGLKPFGPEETGTTVVVIDPNLDDLEPSQAADYLAETVTWHLWPKMISSVGKSPAMSFSVTCDGVEHTVPDPRDTRPLNMFVAAYEAMTGPDGSDLHCLRPKRYLGRLGLVKRIMPPLEPTRASRMLDIEDLVHHVCLMRPAELVVTYHPGPKPPSVNQGYAGVFRADEDMDEIYAKAEPPTHDAWHRQSLDRPESTFVQTTFTRIAEAQESLLSLGGVARSGASNIALGAASSLFSGLVGGAWGIGGATSYSKPGSTATRASKTDDTEESPTRLAAGRPVPKGVSSSTGRPDSDGTAGPGGLVAYEQSFTDTPGSDGTGMPRRRPRVQYIDDPYYDDRGDTSVLVQKFRLPVPGPQRVRIDLAVTLPGSGGRETDPPIGASMPMLIGWEDGDGRLYASETYVIEGSEAVWRAIVRPAPDTMTEIGIKVEAVKTS
;
A
#
# COMPACT_ATOMS: atom_id res chain seq x y z
N MET A 1 7.16 -8.59 22.75
CA MET A 1 8.43 -7.94 23.15
C MET A 1 8.81 -8.42 24.52
N TRP A 2 10.09 -8.61 24.83
CA TRP A 2 10.52 -8.92 26.19
C TRP A 2 11.97 -8.50 26.45
N THR A 3 12.34 -8.41 27.72
CA THR A 3 13.74 -8.33 28.14
C THR A 3 14.33 -9.73 28.29
N VAL A 4 15.48 -9.99 27.66
CA VAL A 4 16.21 -11.26 27.77
C VAL A 4 16.55 -11.52 29.24
N GLY A 5 15.99 -12.60 29.79
CA GLY A 5 16.18 -12.96 31.19
C GLY A 5 17.62 -13.35 31.53
N PRO A 6 18.06 -13.21 32.79
CA PRO A 6 19.43 -13.50 33.23
C PRO A 6 19.92 -14.92 32.88
N ALA A 7 19.01 -15.90 32.85
CA ALA A 7 19.33 -17.28 32.48
C ALA A 7 19.81 -17.44 31.03
N HIS A 8 19.43 -16.53 30.13
CA HIS A 8 19.76 -16.60 28.71
C HIS A 8 20.84 -15.58 28.30
N THR A 9 21.05 -14.51 29.07
CA THR A 9 22.00 -13.44 28.74
C THR A 9 23.42 -13.95 28.46
N GLY A 10 23.86 -14.98 29.18
CA GLY A 10 25.15 -15.64 28.91
C GLY A 10 25.25 -16.21 27.50
N ALA A 11 24.22 -16.97 27.08
CA ALA A 11 24.16 -17.54 25.74
C ALA A 11 24.07 -16.48 24.65
N TRP A 12 23.32 -15.40 24.87
CA TRP A 12 23.26 -14.27 23.94
C TRP A 12 24.63 -13.63 23.72
N ARG A 13 25.40 -13.42 24.79
CA ARG A 13 26.76 -12.87 24.70
C ARG A 13 27.73 -13.84 24.06
N GLU A 14 27.69 -15.10 24.45
CA GLU A 14 28.56 -16.14 23.89
C GLU A 14 28.33 -16.29 22.38
N LEU A 15 27.09 -16.59 21.96
CA LEU A 15 26.78 -16.95 20.58
C LEU A 15 26.87 -15.77 19.59
N LEU A 16 26.56 -14.55 20.03
CA LEU A 16 26.53 -13.37 19.13
C LEU A 16 27.79 -12.52 19.19
N LEU A 17 28.63 -12.67 20.22
CA LEU A 17 29.93 -11.99 20.27
C LEU A 17 31.08 -12.87 19.79
N ASP A 18 30.89 -14.19 19.74
CA ASP A 18 31.88 -15.09 19.16
C ASP A 18 32.11 -14.74 17.67
N GLY A 19 33.39 -14.63 17.30
CA GLY A 19 33.82 -14.16 15.98
C GLY A 19 33.42 -12.73 15.60
N ALA A 20 32.72 -11.98 16.45
CA ALA A 20 32.21 -10.66 16.11
C ALA A 20 33.32 -9.58 16.11
N PRO A 21 33.22 -8.52 15.27
CA PRO A 21 34.23 -7.48 15.17
C PRO A 21 34.53 -6.73 16.49
N ALA A 22 35.82 -6.40 16.65
CA ALA A 22 36.46 -5.48 17.61
C ALA A 22 35.63 -4.28 18.10
N GLY A 23 35.47 -3.34 17.17
CA GLY A 23 35.14 -1.94 17.45
C GLY A 23 33.64 -1.66 17.50
N ALA A 24 33.22 -0.93 18.52
CA ALA A 24 31.83 -0.55 18.74
C ALA A 24 31.25 0.33 17.61
N GLU A 25 32.06 1.20 17.01
CA GLU A 25 31.64 2.04 15.87
C GLU A 25 31.35 1.23 14.59
N GLN A 26 32.06 0.11 14.45
CA GLN A 26 31.96 -0.78 13.28
C GLN A 26 30.87 -1.84 13.51
N PHE A 27 30.56 -2.15 14.76
CA PHE A 27 29.64 -3.22 15.14
C PHE A 27 28.89 -2.92 16.46
N PRO A 28 27.74 -2.20 16.39
CA PRO A 28 27.04 -1.70 17.59
C PRO A 28 26.42 -2.79 18.47
N LEU A 29 26.19 -4.00 17.93
CA LEU A 29 25.61 -5.13 18.68
C LEU A 29 26.46 -5.48 19.90
N ARG A 30 27.79 -5.31 19.83
CA ARG A 30 28.66 -5.60 20.97
C ARG A 30 28.36 -4.74 22.18
N GLU A 31 28.14 -3.45 21.95
CA GLU A 31 27.81 -2.52 23.01
C GLU A 31 26.41 -2.81 23.57
N THR A 32 25.46 -3.10 22.68
CA THR A 32 24.10 -3.53 23.02
C THR A 32 24.08 -4.72 23.99
N LEU A 33 24.86 -5.76 23.71
CA LEU A 33 24.92 -6.97 24.54
C LEU A 33 25.68 -6.78 25.87
N ARG A 34 26.48 -5.69 25.99
CA ARG A 34 27.23 -5.34 27.21
C ARG A 34 26.45 -4.48 28.20
N ARG A 35 25.46 -3.71 27.75
CA ARG A 35 24.64 -2.75 28.54
C ARG A 35 23.71 -3.36 29.62
N GLY A 36 23.95 -4.60 30.03
CA GLY A 36 23.22 -5.26 31.11
C GLY A 36 21.95 -5.98 30.64
N SER A 37 20.94 -5.25 30.17
CA SER A 37 19.65 -5.79 29.71
C SER A 37 19.51 -5.70 28.19
N VAL A 38 19.23 -6.83 27.54
CA VAL A 38 18.96 -6.89 26.10
C VAL A 38 17.47 -6.96 25.89
N ARG A 39 16.88 -5.98 25.21
CA ARG A 39 15.46 -5.99 24.82
C ARG A 39 15.31 -6.55 23.43
N VAL A 40 14.24 -7.28 23.20
CA VAL A 40 13.95 -7.87 21.89
C VAL A 40 12.47 -7.77 21.52
N LEU A 41 12.22 -7.54 20.23
CA LEU A 41 10.88 -7.62 19.64
C LEU A 41 10.85 -8.82 18.69
N ALA A 42 9.97 -9.78 18.95
CA ALA A 42 9.72 -10.87 18.02
C ALA A 42 8.46 -10.62 17.21
N VAL A 43 8.58 -10.71 15.88
CA VAL A 43 7.46 -10.81 14.95
C VAL A 43 7.40 -12.25 14.48
N SER A 44 6.24 -12.88 14.61
CA SER A 44 6.14 -14.33 14.55
C SER A 44 4.87 -14.77 13.82
N ASP A 45 5.02 -15.62 12.82
CA ASP A 45 3.92 -16.35 12.18
C ASP A 45 3.97 -17.84 12.56
N ARG A 46 2.79 -18.46 12.62
CA ARG A 46 2.58 -19.87 12.97
C ARG A 46 1.56 -20.50 12.04
N GLY A 47 1.75 -21.77 11.69
CA GLY A 47 0.91 -22.48 10.73
C GLY A 47 1.16 -22.10 9.27
N THR A 48 2.25 -21.39 8.97
CA THR A 48 2.67 -21.02 7.60
C THR A 48 3.74 -21.98 7.08
N ARG A 49 4.30 -21.75 5.90
CA ARG A 49 5.30 -22.67 5.29
C ARG A 49 6.67 -22.66 5.98
N GLY A 50 7.00 -21.57 6.70
CA GLY A 50 8.36 -21.28 7.15
C GLY A 50 9.31 -20.96 5.98
N LEU A 51 10.56 -20.64 6.29
CA LEU A 51 11.62 -20.35 5.32
C LEU A 51 12.28 -21.65 4.80
N GLY A 52 11.57 -22.31 3.88
CA GLY A 52 12.05 -23.51 3.18
C GLY A 52 13.00 -23.23 2.02
N GLY A 53 13.29 -24.28 1.24
CA GLY A 53 14.16 -24.18 0.06
C GLY A 53 15.66 -24.25 0.36
N PRO A 54 16.51 -24.08 -0.67
CA PRO A 54 17.96 -24.02 -0.52
C PRO A 54 18.42 -22.90 0.41
N THR A 55 19.57 -23.08 1.06
CA THR A 55 20.19 -22.04 1.92
C THR A 55 21.24 -21.21 1.18
N ARG A 56 21.72 -21.72 0.04
CA ARG A 56 22.69 -21.10 -0.86
C ARG A 56 22.02 -20.50 -2.08
N ALA A 57 22.46 -19.30 -2.45
CA ALA A 57 21.94 -18.59 -3.61
C ALA A 57 22.26 -19.33 -4.93
N ASP A 58 23.44 -19.95 -5.01
CA ASP A 58 23.89 -20.66 -6.22
C ASP A 58 23.08 -21.95 -6.49
N ASP A 59 22.44 -22.50 -5.45
CA ASP A 59 21.60 -23.71 -5.52
C ASP A 59 20.10 -23.38 -5.67
N ALA A 60 19.73 -22.10 -5.65
CA ALA A 60 18.34 -21.64 -5.69
C ALA A 60 17.73 -21.64 -7.10
N VAL A 61 17.75 -22.81 -7.76
CA VAL A 61 17.13 -23.01 -9.08
C VAL A 61 15.75 -23.65 -8.89
N GLY A 62 14.71 -22.84 -8.67
CA GLY A 62 13.34 -23.33 -8.52
C GLY A 62 12.39 -22.37 -7.77
N PRO A 63 11.10 -22.75 -7.66
CA PRO A 63 10.08 -21.92 -6.99
C PRO A 63 10.24 -21.86 -5.47
N ASP A 64 10.82 -22.89 -4.84
CA ASP A 64 10.98 -23.00 -3.39
C ASP A 64 12.32 -22.37 -2.95
N ARG A 65 12.35 -21.04 -2.82
CA ARG A 65 13.56 -20.26 -2.47
C ARG A 65 13.35 -19.30 -1.29
N ASP A 66 12.33 -19.56 -0.46
CA ASP A 66 11.90 -18.67 0.63
C ASP A 66 13.06 -18.25 1.55
N PHE A 67 13.96 -19.17 1.91
CA PHE A 67 15.12 -18.85 2.75
C PHE A 67 16.07 -17.87 2.08
N VAL A 68 16.53 -18.16 0.86
CA VAL A 68 17.46 -17.28 0.11
C VAL A 68 16.81 -15.93 -0.16
N SER A 69 15.55 -15.90 -0.60
CA SER A 69 14.79 -14.68 -0.83
C SER A 69 14.63 -13.84 0.43
N PHE A 70 14.53 -14.46 1.61
CA PHE A 70 14.40 -13.71 2.86
C PHE A 70 15.75 -13.25 3.45
N ILE A 71 16.76 -14.12 3.44
CA ILE A 71 18.02 -13.91 4.18
C ILE A 71 19.14 -13.35 3.31
N ARG A 72 19.24 -13.76 2.04
CA ARG A 72 20.38 -13.46 1.17
C ARG A 72 20.05 -12.35 0.16
N ASN A 73 18.85 -12.36 -0.40
CA ASN A 73 18.44 -11.46 -1.47
C ASN A 73 17.70 -10.23 -0.92
N ILE A 74 18.29 -9.60 0.10
CA ILE A 74 17.73 -8.37 0.68
C ILE A 74 17.86 -7.26 -0.37
N GLY A 75 16.72 -6.68 -0.78
CA GLY A 75 16.65 -5.64 -1.81
C GLY A 75 16.24 -6.12 -3.21
N GLU A 76 15.94 -7.41 -3.40
CA GLU A 76 15.41 -7.91 -4.68
C GLU A 76 13.86 -7.87 -4.75
N PRO A 77 13.25 -7.51 -5.89
CA PRO A 77 11.80 -7.52 -6.11
C PRO A 77 11.17 -8.93 -5.99
N ARG A 78 9.83 -8.98 -5.84
CA ARG A 78 9.05 -10.22 -5.67
C ARG A 78 9.17 -11.22 -6.82
N ASP A 79 8.95 -12.49 -6.48
CA ASP A 79 8.96 -13.62 -7.42
C ASP A 79 7.79 -14.62 -7.26
N THR A 80 6.87 -14.41 -6.31
CA THR A 80 5.68 -15.29 -6.08
C THR A 80 4.36 -14.54 -6.28
N ALA A 81 3.41 -15.16 -7.00
CA ALA A 81 2.07 -14.60 -7.22
C ALA A 81 1.33 -14.39 -5.88
N LEU A 82 0.75 -13.20 -5.69
CA LEU A 82 0.04 -12.75 -4.47
C LEU A 82 0.90 -12.71 -3.18
N GLY A 83 2.23 -12.85 -3.28
CA GLY A 83 3.15 -12.66 -2.14
C GLY A 83 3.37 -11.18 -1.81
N GLY A 84 3.49 -10.85 -0.52
CA GLY A 84 3.78 -9.48 -0.07
C GLY A 84 5.22 -9.04 -0.37
N GLY A 85 5.40 -7.78 -0.78
CA GLY A 85 6.71 -7.13 -0.97
C GLY A 85 7.09 -6.91 -2.44
N THR A 86 6.52 -5.88 -3.08
CA THR A 86 6.80 -5.52 -4.49
C THR A 86 8.25 -5.05 -4.69
N TYR A 87 8.82 -4.37 -3.70
CA TYR A 87 10.10 -3.65 -3.83
C TYR A 87 11.30 -4.28 -3.09
N GLY A 88 11.13 -5.43 -2.44
CA GLY A 88 12.22 -6.06 -1.67
C GLY A 88 12.63 -5.36 -0.37
N PHE A 89 12.12 -4.14 -0.09
CA PHE A 89 12.45 -3.34 1.11
C PHE A 89 11.70 -3.78 2.36
N GLY A 90 10.57 -4.50 2.25
CA GLY A 90 9.75 -4.88 3.40
C GLY A 90 10.50 -5.71 4.46
N LYS A 91 11.58 -6.41 4.08
CA LYS A 91 12.45 -7.15 5.00
C LYS A 91 13.47 -6.24 5.70
N GLY A 92 13.83 -5.13 5.05
CA GLY A 92 14.75 -4.11 5.54
C GLY A 92 14.29 -3.47 6.85
N ILE A 93 12.98 -3.38 7.08
CA ILE A 93 12.40 -2.74 8.27
C ILE A 93 12.88 -3.38 9.58
N PHE A 94 13.11 -4.69 9.61
CA PHE A 94 13.62 -5.37 10.81
C PHE A 94 15.01 -4.87 11.21
N TYR A 95 15.86 -4.56 10.22
CA TYR A 95 17.18 -4.00 10.46
C TYR A 95 17.11 -2.52 10.85
N LEU A 96 16.22 -1.74 10.23
CA LEU A 96 16.00 -0.33 10.58
C LEU A 96 15.45 -0.17 12.00
N LEU A 97 14.56 -1.08 12.41
CA LEU A 97 14.02 -1.12 13.76
C LEU A 97 15.07 -1.53 14.80
N SER A 98 16.11 -2.30 14.43
CA SER A 98 17.18 -2.66 15.36
C SER A 98 18.20 -1.53 15.48
N ARG A 99 18.47 -1.05 16.70
CA ARG A 99 19.52 -0.05 16.93
C ARG A 99 20.92 -0.54 16.52
N SER A 100 21.14 -1.86 16.55
CA SER A 100 22.38 -2.48 16.10
C SER A 100 22.34 -2.98 14.66
N GLY A 101 21.21 -2.82 13.96
CA GLY A 101 20.97 -3.42 12.66
C GLY A 101 21.00 -4.94 12.69
N SER A 102 20.69 -5.59 13.82
CA SER A 102 20.85 -7.03 14.04
C SER A 102 19.53 -7.72 14.34
N VAL A 103 19.33 -8.87 13.70
CA VAL A 103 18.14 -9.71 13.87
C VAL A 103 18.53 -11.18 13.98
N LEU A 104 17.70 -11.98 14.66
CA LEU A 104 17.76 -13.44 14.59
C LEU A 104 16.54 -13.95 13.84
N VAL A 105 16.73 -14.94 12.96
CA VAL A 105 15.64 -15.57 12.22
C VAL A 105 15.60 -17.04 12.62
N HIS A 106 14.53 -17.41 13.33
CA HIS A 106 14.24 -18.77 13.76
C HIS A 106 13.03 -19.28 12.97
N SER A 107 13.23 -20.27 12.11
CA SER A 107 12.20 -20.76 11.20
C SER A 107 12.08 -22.27 11.30
N ARG A 108 10.87 -22.80 11.16
CA ARG A 108 10.62 -24.22 10.95
C ARG A 108 9.80 -24.43 9.70
N CYS A 109 10.36 -25.14 8.75
CA CYS A 109 9.79 -25.35 7.42
C CYS A 109 9.63 -26.84 7.09
N ARG A 110 8.77 -27.14 6.12
CA ARG A 110 8.64 -28.50 5.57
C ARG A 110 9.80 -28.79 4.62
N THR A 111 10.38 -29.98 4.72
CA THR A 111 11.39 -30.47 3.77
C THR A 111 10.73 -31.14 2.58
N ALA A 112 11.45 -31.23 1.45
CA ALA A 112 10.97 -31.95 0.26
C ALA A 112 10.66 -33.43 0.53
N GLN A 113 11.27 -34.03 1.57
CA GLN A 113 11.02 -35.41 1.98
C GLN A 113 9.78 -35.56 2.90
N GLY A 114 9.02 -34.48 3.13
CA GLY A 114 7.84 -34.49 3.99
C GLY A 114 8.12 -34.37 5.50
N GLY A 115 9.38 -34.13 5.88
CA GLY A 115 9.78 -33.86 7.27
C GLY A 115 9.73 -32.38 7.63
N HIS A 116 10.18 -32.05 8.84
CA HIS A 116 10.35 -30.68 9.30
C HIS A 116 11.82 -30.39 9.58
N GLU A 117 12.26 -29.19 9.24
CA GLU A 117 13.61 -28.71 9.53
C GLU A 117 13.53 -27.37 10.25
N THR A 118 14.16 -27.30 11.42
CA THR A 118 14.36 -26.06 12.17
C THR A 118 15.65 -25.40 11.68
N ARG A 119 15.60 -24.10 11.40
CA ARG A 119 16.73 -23.28 10.96
C ARG A 119 16.87 -22.06 11.87
N LEU A 120 18.10 -21.74 12.25
CA LEU A 120 18.43 -20.53 13.02
C LEU A 120 19.62 -19.81 12.40
N ILE A 121 19.45 -18.53 12.11
CA ILE A 121 20.52 -17.67 11.59
C ILE A 121 20.44 -16.27 12.20
N GLY A 122 21.59 -15.74 12.59
CA GLY A 122 21.72 -14.33 12.96
C GLY A 122 22.16 -13.51 11.74
N CYS A 123 21.61 -12.32 11.58
CA CYS A 123 21.93 -11.41 10.48
C CYS A 123 22.17 -10.00 11.02
N THR A 124 23.18 -9.30 10.49
CA THR A 124 23.35 -7.87 10.70
C THR A 124 23.51 -7.15 9.36
N LEU A 125 22.83 -6.02 9.22
CA LEU A 125 22.96 -5.09 8.11
C LEU A 125 23.35 -3.71 8.68
N TRP A 126 24.61 -3.33 8.47
CA TRP A 126 25.19 -2.07 8.93
C TRP A 126 25.97 -1.36 7.81
N LYS A 127 26.64 -0.26 8.15
CA LYS A 127 27.52 0.48 7.23
C LYS A 127 28.76 -0.34 6.88
N SER A 128 29.23 -0.21 5.64
CA SER A 128 30.53 -0.78 5.24
C SER A 128 31.66 -0.11 6.03
N TYR A 129 32.68 -0.89 6.41
CA TYR A 129 33.83 -0.38 7.15
C TYR A 129 35.11 -1.08 6.72
N VAL A 130 36.26 -0.54 7.15
CA VAL A 130 37.57 -1.16 6.97
C VAL A 130 38.12 -1.51 8.35
N ALA A 131 38.57 -2.75 8.54
CA ALA A 131 39.19 -3.19 9.78
C ALA A 131 40.59 -3.75 9.52
N ALA A 132 41.49 -3.52 10.48
CA ALA A 132 42.82 -4.11 10.48
C ALA A 132 42.72 -5.59 10.87
N GLU A 133 43.19 -6.46 9.98
CA GLU A 133 43.36 -7.89 10.24
C GLU A 133 44.85 -8.25 10.30
N PRO A 134 45.21 -9.44 10.81
CA PRO A 134 46.59 -9.91 10.84
C PRO A 134 47.28 -9.91 9.46
N ARG A 135 46.51 -9.97 8.37
CA ARG A 135 47.01 -9.95 6.98
C ARG A 135 46.89 -8.57 6.30
N GLY A 136 46.59 -7.52 7.06
CA GLY A 136 46.41 -6.15 6.57
C GLY A 136 44.96 -5.67 6.66
N ASN A 137 44.69 -4.49 6.12
CA ASN A 137 43.36 -3.89 6.15
C ASN A 137 42.41 -4.62 5.21
N ARG A 138 41.23 -5.00 5.72
CA ARG A 138 40.17 -5.64 4.94
C ARG A 138 38.92 -4.78 4.94
N ARG A 139 38.29 -4.63 3.76
CA ARG A 139 37.00 -3.96 3.60
C ARG A 139 35.85 -4.94 3.84
N TYR A 140 34.89 -4.53 4.65
CA TYR A 140 33.66 -5.23 4.95
C TYR A 140 32.47 -4.48 4.37
N THR A 141 31.49 -5.23 3.84
CA THR A 141 30.28 -4.63 3.26
C THR A 141 29.28 -4.14 4.31
N GLY A 142 29.49 -4.49 5.58
CA GLY A 142 28.53 -4.23 6.68
C GLY A 142 27.47 -5.32 6.85
N ARG A 143 27.52 -6.38 6.02
CA ARG A 143 26.66 -7.57 6.13
C ARG A 143 27.39 -8.68 6.88
N HIS A 144 26.79 -9.15 7.97
CA HIS A 144 27.34 -10.20 8.83
C HIS A 144 26.29 -11.26 9.14
N TRP A 145 26.74 -12.50 9.33
CA TRP A 145 25.89 -13.63 9.64
C TRP A 145 26.47 -14.47 10.78
N TRP A 146 25.59 -15.04 11.62
CA TRP A 146 25.93 -16.05 12.63
C TRP A 146 25.20 -17.34 12.32
N GLY A 147 25.93 -18.45 12.40
CA GLY A 147 25.43 -19.79 12.13
C GLY A 147 26.60 -20.76 12.02
N ASP A 148 26.48 -21.78 11.20
CA ASP A 148 27.58 -22.70 10.90
C ASP A 148 28.62 -22.01 10.01
N ALA A 149 29.77 -21.68 10.61
CA ALA A 149 30.90 -21.05 9.95
C ALA A 149 32.00 -22.05 9.52
N SER A 150 31.73 -23.36 9.52
CA SER A 150 32.69 -24.39 9.10
C SER A 150 32.99 -24.37 7.59
N GLY A 151 32.08 -23.82 6.79
CA GLY A 151 32.20 -23.70 5.34
C GLY A 151 32.77 -22.36 4.85
N ALA A 152 32.77 -22.17 3.53
CA ALA A 152 33.22 -20.93 2.88
C ALA A 152 32.27 -19.74 3.10
N VAL A 153 31.00 -20.02 3.39
CA VAL A 153 29.95 -19.06 3.71
C VAL A 153 29.27 -19.54 4.99
N VAL A 154 28.85 -18.61 5.85
CA VAL A 154 28.11 -18.93 7.07
C VAL A 154 26.72 -19.43 6.70
N GLU A 155 26.40 -20.68 7.03
CA GLU A 155 25.10 -21.33 6.83
C GLU A 155 24.22 -21.20 8.08
N PRO A 156 22.87 -21.34 8.00
CA PRO A 156 22.06 -21.43 9.20
C PRO A 156 22.43 -22.68 10.02
N LEU A 157 22.30 -22.60 11.34
CA LEU A 157 22.20 -23.83 12.14
C LEU A 157 20.94 -24.58 11.72
N VAL A 158 21.00 -25.92 11.68
CA VAL A 158 19.88 -26.77 11.24
C VAL A 158 19.55 -27.87 12.24
N GLY A 159 18.28 -28.28 12.26
CA GLY A 159 17.80 -29.39 13.09
C GLY A 159 18.10 -29.22 14.58
N ARG A 160 18.72 -30.23 15.19
CA ARG A 160 18.99 -30.27 16.64
C ARG A 160 19.90 -29.14 17.12
N GLU A 161 20.86 -28.71 16.30
CA GLU A 161 21.76 -27.62 16.66
C GLU A 161 21.02 -26.29 16.71
N ALA A 162 20.13 -26.05 15.74
CA ALA A 162 19.26 -24.88 15.72
C ALA A 162 18.32 -24.86 16.94
N GLU A 163 17.71 -26.01 17.27
CA GLU A 163 16.81 -26.17 18.42
C GLU A 163 17.55 -25.92 19.74
N ALA A 164 18.73 -26.50 19.92
CA ALA A 164 19.55 -26.29 21.11
C ALA A 164 19.97 -24.82 21.26
N ALA A 165 20.40 -24.17 20.17
CA ALA A 165 20.75 -22.75 20.18
C ALA A 165 19.53 -21.86 20.49
N ALA A 166 18.38 -22.12 19.86
CA ALA A 166 17.15 -21.38 20.10
C ALA A 166 16.69 -21.51 21.57
N GLN A 167 16.80 -22.72 22.16
CA GLN A 167 16.49 -22.95 23.57
C GLN A 167 17.45 -22.19 24.50
N ARG A 168 18.76 -22.22 24.23
CA ARG A 168 19.76 -21.47 25.01
C ARG A 168 19.50 -19.95 24.96
N LEU A 169 19.07 -19.44 23.81
CA LEU A 169 18.67 -18.04 23.62
C LEU A 169 17.31 -17.69 24.23
N GLY A 170 16.55 -18.67 24.72
CA GLY A 170 15.23 -18.46 25.31
C GLY A 170 14.14 -18.14 24.28
N LEU A 171 14.33 -18.56 23.02
CA LEU A 171 13.33 -18.37 21.97
C LEU A 171 12.20 -19.39 22.13
N LYS A 172 10.96 -18.96 21.83
CA LYS A 172 9.80 -19.85 21.87
C LYS A 172 9.99 -20.98 20.84
N PRO A 173 9.95 -22.26 21.26
CA PRO A 173 10.07 -23.38 20.34
C PRO A 173 8.81 -23.52 19.47
N PHE A 174 8.96 -24.21 18.34
CA PHE A 174 7.83 -24.64 17.53
C PHE A 174 7.24 -25.95 18.10
N GLY A 175 5.92 -26.09 18.07
CA GLY A 175 5.25 -27.36 18.35
C GLY A 175 5.66 -28.49 17.39
N PRO A 176 5.36 -29.77 17.70
CA PRO A 176 5.87 -30.93 16.94
C PRO A 176 5.61 -30.89 15.43
N GLU A 177 4.43 -30.42 15.01
CA GLU A 177 4.02 -30.28 13.61
C GLU A 177 3.82 -28.82 13.20
N GLU A 178 4.24 -27.89 14.06
CA GLU A 178 4.05 -26.45 13.84
C GLU A 178 5.17 -25.90 12.95
N THR A 179 4.78 -25.18 11.90
CA THR A 179 5.70 -24.49 10.99
C THR A 179 5.49 -22.98 11.07
N GLY A 180 6.49 -22.23 10.63
CA GLY A 180 6.46 -20.77 10.60
C GLY A 180 7.82 -20.14 10.84
N THR A 181 7.83 -18.84 11.09
CA THR A 181 9.03 -18.02 11.21
C THR A 181 8.88 -17.08 12.40
N THR A 182 9.98 -16.85 13.10
CA THR A 182 10.11 -15.83 14.13
C THR A 182 11.33 -14.99 13.79
N VAL A 183 11.10 -13.71 13.54
CA VAL A 183 12.15 -12.70 13.38
C VAL A 183 12.27 -11.94 14.69
N VAL A 184 13.44 -12.03 15.32
CA VAL A 184 13.76 -11.38 16.59
C VAL A 184 14.63 -10.16 16.30
N VAL A 185 14.06 -8.98 16.44
CA VAL A 185 14.75 -7.69 16.36
C VAL A 185 15.47 -7.44 17.68
N ILE A 186 16.80 -7.26 17.61
CA ILE A 186 17.63 -7.02 18.79
C ILE A 186 17.69 -5.53 19.06
N ASP A 187 17.43 -5.14 20.32
CA ASP A 187 17.39 -3.74 20.79
C ASP A 187 16.56 -2.84 19.88
N PRO A 188 15.23 -3.08 19.82
CA PRO A 188 14.35 -2.34 18.94
C PRO A 188 14.29 -0.85 19.34
N ASN A 189 14.31 0.04 18.35
CA ASN A 189 13.93 1.43 18.50
C ASN A 189 12.40 1.53 18.60
N LEU A 190 11.91 2.17 19.67
CA LEU A 190 10.48 2.32 19.97
C LEU A 190 10.02 3.78 19.91
N ASP A 191 10.83 4.68 19.34
CA ASP A 191 10.53 6.12 19.22
C ASP A 191 10.06 6.73 20.54
N ASP A 192 10.89 6.52 21.57
CA ASP A 192 10.73 6.98 22.95
C ASP A 192 9.47 6.48 23.68
N LEU A 193 8.72 5.53 23.10
CA LEU A 193 7.66 4.83 23.81
C LEU A 193 8.23 3.86 24.85
N GLU A 194 7.57 3.82 26.00
CA GLU A 194 7.77 2.72 26.95
C GLU A 194 7.26 1.40 26.34
N PRO A 195 7.88 0.25 26.66
CA PRO A 195 7.56 -1.04 26.03
C PRO A 195 6.07 -1.41 26.04
N SER A 196 5.38 -1.17 27.16
CA SER A 196 3.94 -1.40 27.29
C SER A 196 3.13 -0.52 26.34
N GLN A 197 3.47 0.77 26.24
CA GLN A 197 2.77 1.70 25.35
C GLN A 197 3.04 1.36 23.87
N ALA A 198 4.26 0.93 23.55
CA ALA A 198 4.59 0.43 22.22
C ALA A 198 3.79 -0.84 21.87
N ALA A 199 3.54 -1.72 22.84
CA ALA A 199 2.72 -2.91 22.65
C ALA A 199 1.24 -2.58 22.44
N ASP A 200 0.67 -1.67 23.21
CA ASP A 200 -0.70 -1.16 22.99
C ASP A 200 -0.84 -0.54 21.59
N TYR A 201 0.12 0.31 21.23
CA TYR A 201 0.16 0.95 19.92
C TYR A 201 0.32 -0.05 18.77
N LEU A 202 1.12 -1.12 18.96
CA LEU A 202 1.27 -2.19 17.98
C LEU A 202 -0.03 -2.99 17.82
N ALA A 203 -0.73 -3.31 18.91
CA ALA A 203 -2.01 -4.03 18.88
C ALA A 203 -3.07 -3.24 18.09
N GLU A 204 -3.11 -1.93 18.29
CA GLU A 204 -3.99 -1.05 17.54
C GLU A 204 -3.61 -0.96 16.05
N THR A 205 -2.33 -0.75 15.75
CA THR A 205 -1.80 -0.67 14.38
C THR A 205 -2.03 -1.95 13.59
N VAL A 206 -1.86 -3.12 14.22
CA VAL A 206 -2.20 -4.43 13.64
C VAL A 206 -3.66 -4.47 13.23
N THR A 207 -4.56 -4.00 14.09
CA THR A 207 -6.00 -3.97 13.78
C THR A 207 -6.29 -3.06 12.59
N TRP A 208 -5.71 -1.86 12.56
CA TRP A 208 -5.89 -0.93 11.44
C TRP A 208 -5.41 -1.47 10.09
N HIS A 209 -4.37 -2.29 10.04
CA HIS A 209 -3.80 -2.76 8.77
C HIS A 209 -4.27 -4.18 8.39
N LEU A 210 -4.72 -4.99 9.36
CA LEU A 210 -5.00 -6.42 9.16
C LEU A 210 -6.41 -6.85 9.57
N TRP A 211 -7.30 -5.93 9.93
CA TRP A 211 -8.69 -6.26 10.27
C TRP A 211 -9.43 -7.13 9.24
N PRO A 212 -9.21 -7.05 7.91
CA PRO A 212 -9.92 -7.92 6.96
C PRO A 212 -9.58 -9.40 7.19
N LYS A 213 -8.39 -9.70 7.74
CA LYS A 213 -7.96 -11.07 8.08
C LYS A 213 -8.48 -11.54 9.43
N MET A 214 -8.91 -10.61 10.29
CA MET A 214 -9.47 -10.87 11.61
C MET A 214 -10.96 -11.23 11.57
N ILE A 215 -11.67 -10.79 10.53
CA ILE A 215 -13.11 -11.04 10.43
C ILE A 215 -13.41 -12.39 9.79
N SER A 216 -14.34 -13.13 10.40
CA SER A 216 -14.99 -14.26 9.75
C SER A 216 -15.88 -13.79 8.60
N SER A 217 -15.91 -14.57 7.51
CA SER A 217 -16.89 -14.46 6.43
C SER A 217 -17.95 -15.55 6.58
N VAL A 218 -19.09 -15.43 5.89
CA VAL A 218 -20.16 -16.45 5.95
C VAL A 218 -19.60 -17.83 5.64
N GLY A 219 -19.64 -18.74 6.63
CA GLY A 219 -19.15 -20.11 6.52
C GLY A 219 -17.63 -20.30 6.60
N LYS A 220 -16.85 -19.25 6.93
CA LYS A 220 -15.38 -19.33 7.07
C LYS A 220 -14.90 -18.65 8.34
N SER A 221 -14.07 -19.36 9.11
CA SER A 221 -13.29 -18.78 10.21
C SER A 221 -12.39 -17.63 9.73
N PRO A 222 -11.94 -16.74 10.64
CA PRO A 222 -10.96 -15.71 10.28
C PRO A 222 -9.73 -16.32 9.62
N ALA A 223 -9.15 -15.61 8.66
CA ALA A 223 -7.95 -16.08 7.97
C ALA A 223 -6.73 -16.10 8.89
N MET A 224 -6.67 -15.16 9.85
CA MET A 224 -5.56 -15.04 10.80
C MET A 224 -6.06 -14.60 12.17
N SER A 225 -5.33 -14.99 13.21
CA SER A 225 -5.48 -14.50 14.58
C SER A 225 -4.22 -13.78 15.01
N PHE A 226 -4.36 -12.63 15.67
CA PHE A 226 -3.23 -11.83 16.14
C PHE A 226 -3.21 -11.79 17.66
N SER A 227 -2.00 -11.72 18.22
CA SER A 227 -1.79 -11.51 19.65
C SER A 227 -0.56 -10.64 19.84
N VAL A 228 -0.60 -9.77 20.86
CA VAL A 228 0.52 -8.92 21.23
C VAL A 228 0.82 -9.14 22.70
N THR A 229 2.10 -9.34 23.02
CA THR A 229 2.56 -9.54 24.40
C THR A 229 3.79 -8.69 24.69
N CYS A 230 3.87 -8.13 25.88
CA CYS A 230 5.03 -7.41 26.39
C CYS A 230 5.41 -7.94 27.78
N ASP A 231 6.64 -8.44 27.93
CA ASP A 231 7.14 -9.00 29.20
C ASP A 231 6.19 -10.02 29.86
N GLY A 232 5.51 -10.82 29.03
CA GLY A 232 4.55 -11.83 29.46
C GLY A 232 3.12 -11.32 29.71
N VAL A 233 2.89 -10.00 29.66
CA VAL A 233 1.56 -9.39 29.74
C VAL A 233 0.94 -9.36 28.36
N GLU A 234 -0.33 -9.77 28.26
CA GLU A 234 -1.10 -9.71 27.01
C GLU A 234 -1.70 -8.32 26.81
N HIS A 235 -1.54 -7.79 25.60
CA HIS A 235 -2.14 -6.54 25.15
C HIS A 235 -3.26 -6.87 24.17
N THR A 236 -4.47 -6.46 24.51
CA THR A 236 -5.67 -6.79 23.74
C THR A 236 -5.58 -6.19 22.34
N VAL A 237 -5.66 -7.05 21.32
CA VAL A 237 -5.87 -6.62 19.93
C VAL A 237 -7.36 -6.31 19.78
N PRO A 238 -7.76 -5.05 19.50
CA PRO A 238 -9.17 -4.68 19.43
C PRO A 238 -9.96 -5.47 18.37
N ASP A 239 -11.20 -5.85 18.67
CA ASP A 239 -12.09 -6.42 17.64
C ASP A 239 -12.52 -5.29 16.68
N PRO A 240 -12.24 -5.40 15.36
CA PRO A 240 -12.61 -4.36 14.41
C PRO A 240 -14.13 -4.16 14.28
N ARG A 241 -14.98 -5.12 14.67
CA ARG A 241 -16.46 -4.97 14.67
C ARG A 241 -16.97 -4.09 15.80
N ASP A 242 -16.25 -4.06 16.91
CA ASP A 242 -16.64 -3.30 18.10
C ASP A 242 -15.89 -1.97 18.21
N THR A 243 -14.73 -1.86 17.55
CA THR A 243 -13.86 -0.68 17.59
C THR A 243 -14.32 0.39 16.60
N ARG A 244 -14.53 1.62 17.06
CA ARG A 244 -14.83 2.77 16.17
C ARG A 244 -13.55 3.48 15.73
N PRO A 245 -13.47 3.95 14.47
CA PRO A 245 -14.44 3.80 13.38
C PRO A 245 -14.27 2.52 12.54
N LEU A 246 -13.37 1.59 12.94
CA LEU A 246 -13.10 0.34 12.22
C LEU A 246 -14.37 -0.46 11.89
N ASN A 247 -15.34 -0.46 12.78
CA ASN A 247 -16.62 -1.13 12.60
C ASN A 247 -17.41 -0.64 11.38
N MET A 248 -17.20 0.60 10.93
CA MET A 248 -17.79 1.11 9.71
C MET A 248 -17.07 0.59 8.47
N PHE A 249 -15.75 0.41 8.51
CA PHE A 249 -15.03 -0.24 7.42
C PHE A 249 -15.41 -1.72 7.32
N VAL A 250 -15.59 -2.42 8.44
CA VAL A 250 -16.12 -3.79 8.44
C VAL A 250 -17.50 -3.84 7.79
N ALA A 251 -18.42 -2.93 8.18
CA ALA A 251 -19.74 -2.87 7.57
C ALA A 251 -19.68 -2.54 6.06
N ALA A 252 -18.78 -1.66 5.63
CA ALA A 252 -18.55 -1.36 4.21
C ALA A 252 -18.00 -2.57 3.44
N TYR A 253 -17.12 -3.36 4.05
CA TYR A 253 -16.62 -4.60 3.46
C TYR A 253 -17.70 -5.65 3.33
N GLU A 254 -18.53 -5.83 4.36
CA GLU A 254 -19.67 -6.75 4.30
C GLU A 254 -20.66 -6.32 3.19
N ALA A 255 -20.96 -5.01 3.07
CA ALA A 255 -21.74 -4.46 1.97
C ALA A 255 -21.10 -4.70 0.60
N MET A 256 -19.78 -4.48 0.46
CA MET A 256 -19.01 -4.75 -0.76
C MET A 256 -19.10 -6.22 -1.20
N THR A 257 -19.00 -7.16 -0.25
CA THR A 257 -19.08 -8.59 -0.55
C THR A 257 -20.51 -9.05 -0.86
N GLY A 258 -21.49 -8.38 -0.26
CA GLY A 258 -22.92 -8.65 -0.45
C GLY A 258 -23.51 -8.18 -1.78
N PRO A 259 -24.85 -8.14 -1.90
CA PRO A 259 -25.54 -7.70 -3.10
C PRO A 259 -25.45 -6.18 -3.32
N ASP A 260 -25.23 -5.40 -2.26
CA ASP A 260 -25.16 -3.93 -2.30
C ASP A 260 -23.79 -3.41 -2.80
N GLY A 261 -22.82 -4.30 -3.00
CA GLY A 261 -21.51 -3.96 -3.53
C GLY A 261 -21.58 -3.55 -4.99
N SER A 262 -20.89 -2.45 -5.33
CA SER A 262 -20.86 -1.84 -6.66
C SER A 262 -19.60 -2.22 -7.43
N ASP A 263 -19.77 -2.69 -8.66
CA ASP A 263 -18.66 -3.05 -9.56
C ASP A 263 -18.10 -1.81 -10.26
N LEU A 264 -16.80 -1.58 -10.12
CA LEU A 264 -16.12 -0.44 -10.74
C LEU A 264 -15.47 -0.85 -12.06
N HIS A 265 -15.78 -0.11 -13.13
CA HIS A 265 -15.25 -0.37 -14.46
C HIS A 265 -14.56 0.86 -15.08
N CYS A 266 -13.44 0.62 -15.74
CA CYS A 266 -12.92 1.49 -16.77
C CYS A 266 -13.57 1.13 -18.10
N LEU A 267 -14.11 2.11 -18.83
CA LEU A 267 -14.81 1.87 -20.10
C LEU A 267 -13.85 1.93 -21.29
N ARG A 268 -12.78 2.73 -21.19
CA ARG A 268 -11.79 2.95 -22.27
C ARG A 268 -10.39 3.16 -21.66
N PRO A 269 -9.49 2.16 -21.71
CA PRO A 269 -9.73 0.79 -22.19
C PRO A 269 -10.73 0.05 -21.30
N LYS A 270 -11.49 -0.88 -21.87
CA LYS A 270 -12.48 -1.66 -21.09
C LYS A 270 -11.75 -2.58 -20.10
N ARG A 271 -11.99 -2.40 -18.80
CA ARG A 271 -11.39 -3.20 -17.72
C ARG A 271 -12.28 -3.18 -16.49
N TYR A 272 -12.41 -4.32 -15.81
CA TYR A 272 -12.99 -4.39 -14.48
C TYR A 272 -11.90 -4.06 -13.45
N LEU A 273 -12.19 -3.12 -12.55
CA LEU A 273 -11.19 -2.56 -11.63
C LEU A 273 -11.24 -3.24 -10.26
N GLY A 274 -12.45 -3.59 -9.82
CA GLY A 274 -12.70 -4.12 -8.49
C GLY A 274 -14.08 -3.73 -7.99
N ARG A 275 -14.33 -3.99 -6.71
CA ARG A 275 -15.65 -3.81 -6.09
C ARG A 275 -15.58 -2.81 -4.93
N LEU A 276 -16.64 -2.02 -4.77
CA LEU A 276 -16.76 -0.96 -3.77
C LEU A 276 -17.99 -1.19 -2.89
N GLY A 277 -17.82 -1.09 -1.58
CA GLY A 277 -18.91 -0.96 -0.61
C GLY A 277 -18.80 0.36 0.13
N LEU A 278 -19.95 0.95 0.46
CA LEU A 278 -20.05 2.23 1.16
C LEU A 278 -21.13 2.15 2.23
N VAL A 279 -20.86 2.71 3.40
CA VAL A 279 -21.84 2.86 4.48
C VAL A 279 -21.78 4.27 5.06
N LYS A 280 -22.95 4.82 5.36
CA LYS A 280 -23.10 6.12 6.01
C LYS A 280 -23.89 5.94 7.31
N ARG A 281 -23.46 6.57 8.40
CA ARG A 281 -24.12 6.49 9.71
C ARG A 281 -24.12 7.85 10.42
N ILE A 282 -25.14 8.07 11.24
CA ILE A 282 -25.11 9.12 12.26
C ILE A 282 -24.28 8.57 13.42
N MET A 283 -23.26 9.32 13.85
CA MET A 283 -22.39 8.92 14.93
C MET A 283 -21.77 10.15 15.60
N PRO A 284 -21.44 10.07 16.90
CA PRO A 284 -20.67 11.12 17.57
C PRO A 284 -19.27 11.26 16.95
N PRO A 285 -18.61 12.41 17.15
CA PRO A 285 -17.20 12.59 16.81
C PRO A 285 -16.31 11.51 17.45
N LEU A 286 -15.21 11.22 16.78
CA LEU A 286 -14.21 10.23 17.20
C LEU A 286 -13.18 10.89 18.12
N GLU A 287 -12.65 10.11 19.07
CA GLU A 287 -11.43 10.46 19.76
C GLU A 287 -10.26 9.79 19.03
N PRO A 288 -9.34 10.56 18.43
CA PRO A 288 -8.27 9.97 17.64
C PRO A 288 -7.18 9.36 18.53
N THR A 289 -6.75 8.17 18.13
CA THR A 289 -5.63 7.45 18.73
C THR A 289 -4.32 7.78 18.02
N ARG A 290 -3.19 7.26 18.51
CA ARG A 290 -1.92 7.41 17.80
C ARG A 290 -1.96 6.71 16.43
N ALA A 291 -2.56 5.52 16.35
CA ALA A 291 -2.66 4.77 15.11
C ALA A 291 -3.61 5.42 14.10
N SER A 292 -4.76 5.94 14.55
CA SER A 292 -5.71 6.59 13.64
C SER A 292 -5.15 7.89 13.06
N ARG A 293 -4.40 8.68 13.85
CA ARG A 293 -3.74 9.91 13.36
C ARG A 293 -2.71 9.64 12.28
N MET A 294 -1.99 8.52 12.35
CA MET A 294 -1.05 8.12 11.30
C MET A 294 -1.72 7.75 9.97
N LEU A 295 -3.04 7.58 9.99
CA LEU A 295 -3.87 7.26 8.83
C LEU A 295 -4.75 8.45 8.41
N ASP A 296 -4.45 9.65 8.92
CA ASP A 296 -5.24 10.89 8.73
C ASP A 296 -6.71 10.79 9.17
N ILE A 297 -7.00 9.87 10.12
CA ILE A 297 -8.32 9.71 10.73
C ILE A 297 -8.31 10.37 12.11
N GLU A 298 -8.81 11.61 12.14
CA GLU A 298 -8.95 12.41 13.36
C GLU A 298 -10.32 12.23 14.03
N ASP A 299 -11.12 13.28 14.07
CA ASP A 299 -12.42 13.35 14.75
C ASP A 299 -13.60 12.87 13.88
N LEU A 300 -13.38 12.69 12.58
CA LEU A 300 -14.42 12.38 11.60
C LEU A 300 -14.00 11.33 10.58
N VAL A 301 -14.76 10.24 10.47
CA VAL A 301 -14.55 9.22 9.43
C VAL A 301 -15.26 9.61 8.12
N HIS A 302 -14.48 9.75 7.06
CA HIS A 302 -14.92 10.11 5.71
C HIS A 302 -13.98 9.50 4.67
N HIS A 303 -13.65 8.21 4.83
CA HIS A 303 -12.54 7.56 4.14
C HIS A 303 -12.99 6.31 3.38
N VAL A 304 -12.20 5.90 2.39
CA VAL A 304 -12.34 4.62 1.70
C VAL A 304 -11.05 3.83 1.90
N CYS A 305 -11.16 2.69 2.56
CA CYS A 305 -10.07 1.74 2.71
C CYS A 305 -9.79 1.08 1.35
N LEU A 306 -8.57 1.27 0.84
CA LEU A 306 -8.11 0.68 -0.42
C LEU A 306 -7.38 -0.63 -0.12
N MET A 307 -7.79 -1.71 -0.79
CA MET A 307 -7.24 -3.05 -0.54
C MET A 307 -6.75 -3.72 -1.81
N ARG A 308 -5.69 -4.50 -1.64
CA ARG A 308 -5.25 -5.53 -2.58
C ARG A 308 -6.31 -6.63 -2.74
N PRO A 309 -6.26 -7.44 -3.81
CA PRO A 309 -7.08 -8.64 -3.93
C PRO A 309 -6.89 -9.62 -2.76
N ALA A 310 -5.66 -9.68 -2.24
CA ALA A 310 -5.33 -10.45 -1.03
C ALA A 310 -5.88 -9.85 0.28
N GLU A 311 -6.70 -8.80 0.23
CA GLU A 311 -7.32 -8.09 1.38
C GLU A 311 -6.29 -7.56 2.38
N LEU A 312 -5.14 -7.12 1.85
CA LEU A 312 -4.20 -6.30 2.60
C LEU A 312 -4.56 -4.84 2.39
N VAL A 313 -4.69 -4.11 3.50
CA VAL A 313 -4.97 -2.66 3.49
C VAL A 313 -3.74 -1.94 2.97
N VAL A 314 -3.93 -1.12 1.92
CA VAL A 314 -2.90 -0.21 1.41
C VAL A 314 -2.99 1.12 2.16
N THR A 315 -4.18 1.71 2.20
CA THR A 315 -4.39 3.02 2.83
C THR A 315 -5.87 3.31 3.08
N TYR A 316 -6.13 4.38 3.82
CA TYR A 316 -7.46 4.94 4.07
C TYR A 316 -7.59 6.26 3.32
N HIS A 317 -8.08 6.21 2.09
CA HIS A 317 -8.14 7.39 1.22
C HIS A 317 -9.23 8.37 1.68
N PRO A 318 -8.90 9.62 2.03
CA PRO A 318 -9.89 10.61 2.44
C PRO A 318 -10.78 11.02 1.27
N GLY A 319 -12.08 11.12 1.52
CA GLY A 319 -13.07 11.64 0.58
C GLY A 319 -13.58 13.03 0.98
N PRO A 320 -14.69 13.52 0.39
CA PRO A 320 -15.34 14.75 0.83
C PRO A 320 -15.86 14.64 2.27
N LYS A 321 -15.67 15.68 3.08
CA LYS A 321 -16.21 15.75 4.45
C LYS A 321 -17.76 15.82 4.41
N PRO A 322 -18.46 15.02 5.23
CA PRO A 322 -19.90 15.13 5.42
C PRO A 322 -20.33 16.54 5.88
N PRO A 323 -21.57 16.97 5.58
CA PRO A 323 -22.06 18.30 5.94
C PRO A 323 -22.26 18.50 7.45
N SER A 324 -22.24 17.42 8.24
CA SER A 324 -22.41 17.45 9.69
C SER A 324 -21.31 16.64 10.35
N VAL A 325 -20.76 17.17 11.45
CA VAL A 325 -19.78 16.49 12.32
C VAL A 325 -20.34 15.24 12.99
N ASN A 326 -21.67 15.10 13.06
CA ASN A 326 -22.33 13.92 13.62
C ASN A 326 -22.69 12.87 12.54
N GLN A 327 -22.13 12.99 11.34
CA GLN A 327 -22.31 12.04 10.25
C GLN A 327 -20.96 11.60 9.73
N GLY A 328 -20.72 10.29 9.73
CA GLY A 328 -19.54 9.68 9.11
C GLY A 328 -19.94 8.78 7.96
N TYR A 329 -19.01 8.53 7.05
CA TYR A 329 -19.09 7.40 6.12
C TYR A 329 -17.75 6.69 6.01
N ALA A 330 -17.82 5.40 5.71
CA ALA A 330 -16.66 4.58 5.41
C ALA A 330 -16.94 3.82 4.13
N GLY A 331 -15.90 3.61 3.33
CA GLY A 331 -15.94 2.71 2.20
C GLY A 331 -14.82 1.69 2.22
N VAL A 332 -14.99 0.63 1.45
CA VAL A 332 -13.95 -0.34 1.16
C VAL A 332 -13.95 -0.62 -0.32
N PHE A 333 -12.81 -0.41 -0.96
CA PHE A 333 -12.55 -0.82 -2.32
C PHE A 333 -11.56 -1.98 -2.31
N ARG A 334 -11.96 -3.12 -2.91
CA ARG A 334 -11.07 -4.25 -3.16
C ARG A 334 -10.80 -4.36 -4.65
N ALA A 335 -9.52 -4.27 -5.01
CA ALA A 335 -9.05 -4.47 -6.37
C ALA A 335 -9.39 -5.88 -6.88
N ASP A 336 -9.62 -5.99 -8.19
CA ASP A 336 -9.76 -7.27 -8.87
C ASP A 336 -8.41 -8.01 -8.98
N GLU A 337 -8.45 -9.35 -9.04
CA GLU A 337 -7.23 -10.18 -9.14
C GLU A 337 -6.40 -9.85 -10.39
N ASP A 338 -7.05 -9.59 -11.54
CA ASP A 338 -6.37 -9.22 -12.79
C ASP A 338 -5.70 -7.83 -12.72
N MET A 339 -6.04 -7.04 -11.70
CA MET A 339 -5.50 -5.70 -11.49
C MET A 339 -4.36 -5.67 -10.47
N ASP A 340 -4.02 -6.80 -9.83
CA ASP A 340 -3.00 -6.88 -8.78
C ASP A 340 -1.67 -6.28 -9.26
N GLU A 341 -1.17 -6.72 -10.41
CA GLU A 341 0.12 -6.26 -10.92
C GLU A 341 0.15 -4.73 -11.14
N ILE A 342 -0.93 -4.17 -11.68
CA ILE A 342 -1.03 -2.75 -12.02
C ILE A 342 -1.08 -1.90 -10.75
N TYR A 343 -1.92 -2.26 -9.78
CA TYR A 343 -1.95 -1.55 -8.51
C TYR A 343 -0.62 -1.71 -7.76
N ALA A 344 0.09 -2.83 -7.91
CA ALA A 344 1.38 -3.04 -7.21
C ALA A 344 2.45 -2.10 -7.75
N LYS A 345 2.49 -1.90 -9.07
CA LYS A 345 3.37 -0.91 -9.71
C LYS A 345 2.99 0.54 -9.34
N ALA A 346 1.73 0.78 -8.98
CA ALA A 346 1.26 2.09 -8.53
C ALA A 346 1.68 2.41 -7.09
N GLU A 347 2.02 1.41 -6.26
CA GLU A 347 2.39 1.63 -4.86
C GLU A 347 3.80 2.16 -4.74
N PRO A 348 4.11 3.12 -3.85
CA PRO A 348 5.50 3.43 -3.51
C PRO A 348 6.10 2.30 -2.65
N PRO A 349 7.43 2.31 -2.39
CA PRO A 349 8.09 1.36 -1.48
C PRO A 349 7.49 1.26 -0.07
N THR A 350 6.88 2.34 0.42
CA THR A 350 6.18 2.42 1.71
C THR A 350 4.82 1.70 1.70
N HIS A 351 4.29 1.33 0.53
CA HIS A 351 3.01 0.64 0.36
C HIS A 351 1.80 1.37 0.98
N ASP A 352 1.83 2.71 1.02
CA ASP A 352 0.86 3.58 1.72
C ASP A 352 -0.08 4.36 0.79
N ALA A 353 0.04 4.20 -0.53
CA ALA A 353 -0.76 4.92 -1.52
C ALA A 353 -0.74 4.24 -2.91
N TRP A 354 -1.64 4.67 -3.80
CA TRP A 354 -1.56 4.36 -5.23
C TRP A 354 -1.32 5.62 -6.05
N HIS A 355 -0.14 5.71 -6.65
CA HIS A 355 0.29 6.83 -7.48
C HIS A 355 0.17 6.46 -8.96
N ARG A 356 -0.74 7.12 -9.67
CA ARG A 356 -0.86 6.92 -11.13
C ARG A 356 0.34 7.46 -11.92
N GLN A 357 1.11 8.37 -11.33
CA GLN A 357 2.22 9.08 -11.99
C GLN A 357 3.43 8.17 -12.22
N SER A 358 3.56 7.07 -11.47
CA SER A 358 4.61 6.06 -11.69
C SER A 358 4.30 5.13 -12.86
N LEU A 359 3.11 5.22 -13.45
CA LEU A 359 2.62 4.29 -14.47
C LEU A 359 2.55 4.93 -15.86
N ASP A 360 2.89 4.13 -16.87
CA ASP A 360 2.62 4.47 -18.26
C ASP A 360 1.14 4.27 -18.62
N ARG A 361 0.75 4.74 -19.80
CA ARG A 361 -0.58 4.40 -20.36
C ARG A 361 -0.53 2.98 -20.96
N PRO A 362 -1.58 2.18 -20.81
CA PRO A 362 -2.89 2.52 -20.25
C PRO A 362 -3.03 2.32 -18.72
N GLU A 363 -2.04 1.73 -18.04
CA GLU A 363 -2.11 1.37 -16.61
C GLU A 363 -2.49 2.55 -15.71
N SER A 364 -1.87 3.72 -15.92
CA SER A 364 -2.22 4.98 -15.24
C SER A 364 -3.69 5.37 -15.37
N THR A 365 -4.33 5.01 -16.49
CA THR A 365 -5.76 5.31 -16.74
C THR A 365 -6.65 4.46 -15.84
N PHE A 366 -6.30 3.21 -15.58
CA PHE A 366 -7.06 2.34 -14.69
C PHE A 366 -7.01 2.83 -13.25
N VAL A 367 -5.82 3.17 -12.74
CA VAL A 367 -5.66 3.73 -11.39
C VAL A 367 -6.41 5.05 -11.26
N GLN A 368 -6.27 5.96 -12.23
CA GLN A 368 -7.02 7.22 -12.23
C GLN A 368 -8.54 6.99 -12.24
N THR A 369 -9.03 6.09 -13.10
CA THR A 369 -10.47 5.80 -13.22
C THR A 369 -11.00 5.21 -11.91
N THR A 370 -10.21 4.42 -11.18
CA THR A 370 -10.58 3.88 -9.87
C THR A 370 -10.95 5.00 -8.91
N PHE A 371 -10.08 5.98 -8.73
CA PHE A 371 -10.35 7.14 -7.87
C PHE A 371 -11.54 7.96 -8.36
N THR A 372 -11.69 8.16 -9.68
CA THR A 372 -12.86 8.84 -10.24
C THR A 372 -14.17 8.12 -9.89
N ARG A 373 -14.23 6.80 -10.04
CA ARG A 373 -15.43 6.01 -9.73
C ARG A 373 -15.74 6.00 -8.23
N ILE A 374 -14.72 5.96 -7.38
CA ILE A 374 -14.89 6.08 -5.93
C ILE A 374 -15.49 7.45 -5.56
N ALA A 375 -14.97 8.53 -6.13
CA ALA A 375 -15.47 9.88 -5.91
C ALA A 375 -16.93 10.03 -6.36
N GLU A 376 -17.29 9.54 -7.55
CA GLU A 376 -18.68 9.52 -8.05
C GLU A 376 -19.63 8.81 -7.07
N ALA A 377 -19.20 7.66 -6.51
CA ALA A 377 -19.99 6.90 -5.55
C ALA A 377 -20.14 7.62 -4.20
N GLN A 378 -19.09 8.29 -3.72
CA GLN A 378 -19.13 9.12 -2.51
C GLN A 378 -20.06 10.32 -2.66
N GLU A 379 -20.01 11.02 -3.80
CA GLU A 379 -20.92 12.14 -4.10
C GLU A 379 -22.38 11.69 -4.10
N SER A 380 -22.67 10.55 -4.73
CA SER A 380 -24.01 9.94 -4.71
C SER A 380 -24.48 9.68 -3.28
N LEU A 381 -23.64 9.05 -2.44
CA LEU A 381 -23.93 8.76 -1.04
C LEU A 381 -24.24 10.03 -0.21
N LEU A 382 -23.52 11.11 -0.46
CA LEU A 382 -23.72 12.39 0.25
C LEU A 382 -24.95 13.15 -0.25
N SER A 383 -25.22 13.12 -1.55
CA SER A 383 -26.37 13.80 -2.17
C SER A 383 -27.73 13.20 -1.76
N LEU A 384 -27.78 11.88 -1.54
CA LEU A 384 -28.95 11.15 -1.02
C LEU A 384 -29.33 11.55 0.42
N GLY A 385 -28.48 12.32 1.12
CA GLY A 385 -28.70 12.82 2.48
C GLY A 385 -29.46 14.15 2.59
N GLY A 386 -30.04 14.66 1.51
CA GLY A 386 -30.89 15.85 1.55
C GLY A 386 -30.13 17.16 1.42
N VAL A 387 -29.40 17.34 0.31
CA VAL A 387 -29.19 18.69 -0.20
C VAL A 387 -30.48 19.08 -0.92
N ALA A 388 -31.38 19.74 -0.18
CA ALA A 388 -32.39 20.54 -0.84
C ALA A 388 -31.63 21.51 -1.76
N ARG A 389 -31.81 21.38 -3.07
CA ARG A 389 -31.45 22.45 -4.01
C ARG A 389 -32.06 23.73 -3.46
N SER A 390 -31.24 24.76 -3.24
CA SER A 390 -31.69 26.11 -2.89
C SER A 390 -32.70 26.57 -3.96
N GLY A 391 -33.99 26.36 -3.70
CA GLY A 391 -35.04 26.54 -4.72
C GLY A 391 -36.42 25.97 -4.40
N ALA A 392 -36.60 25.20 -3.33
CA ALA A 392 -37.93 24.77 -2.91
C ALA A 392 -38.14 25.00 -1.40
N SER A 393 -38.61 26.20 -1.06
CA SER A 393 -39.20 26.48 0.25
C SER A 393 -40.53 25.74 0.36
N ASN A 394 -40.50 24.52 0.88
CA ASN A 394 -41.59 23.89 1.61
C ASN A 394 -41.02 22.70 2.39
N ILE A 395 -40.69 22.97 3.66
CA ILE A 395 -40.19 21.99 4.62
C ILE A 395 -41.32 21.00 4.90
N ALA A 396 -41.16 19.75 4.47
CA ALA A 396 -42.04 18.66 4.86
C ALA A 396 -41.70 18.18 6.28
N LEU A 397 -42.32 18.82 7.28
CA LEU A 397 -42.29 18.43 8.70
C LEU A 397 -42.68 16.95 8.96
N GLY A 398 -43.34 16.30 7.99
CA GLY A 398 -43.74 14.88 8.09
C GLY A 398 -42.56 13.89 8.13
N ALA A 399 -41.43 14.20 7.48
CA ALA A 399 -40.26 13.31 7.46
C ALA A 399 -39.45 13.36 8.78
N ALA A 400 -39.52 14.47 9.51
CA ALA A 400 -38.99 14.56 10.87
C ALA A 400 -39.85 13.75 11.86
N SER A 401 -41.17 13.70 11.65
CA SER A 401 -42.10 12.99 12.54
C SER A 401 -41.91 11.46 12.54
N SER A 402 -41.46 10.86 11.43
CA SER A 402 -41.16 9.42 11.36
C SER A 402 -39.85 9.06 12.06
N LEU A 403 -38.87 9.96 12.07
CA LEU A 403 -37.60 9.79 12.78
C LEU A 403 -37.75 9.93 14.31
N PHE A 404 -38.73 10.71 14.79
CA PHE A 404 -39.02 10.86 16.22
C PHE A 404 -40.03 9.83 16.77
N SER A 405 -40.74 9.09 15.90
CA SER A 405 -41.70 8.04 16.30
C SER A 405 -41.04 6.91 17.12
N GLY A 406 -39.78 6.58 16.81
CA GLY A 406 -39.02 5.55 17.55
C GLY A 406 -38.45 5.99 18.89
N LEU A 407 -38.52 7.28 19.23
CA LEU A 407 -37.97 7.86 20.47
C LEU A 407 -39.05 8.14 21.53
N VAL A 408 -40.33 7.97 21.20
CA VAL A 408 -41.43 8.14 22.16
C VAL A 408 -41.90 6.77 22.64
N GLY A 409 -41.12 6.19 23.55
CA GLY A 409 -41.58 5.10 24.40
C GLY A 409 -42.49 5.65 25.50
N GLY A 410 -43.80 5.41 25.39
CA GLY A 410 -44.73 5.51 26.52
C GLY A 410 -45.41 6.87 26.74
N ALA A 411 -46.30 7.27 25.84
CA ALA A 411 -47.44 8.14 26.19
C ALA A 411 -48.58 7.91 25.20
N TRP A 412 -49.67 7.29 25.67
CA TRP A 412 -50.94 7.30 24.95
C TRP A 412 -51.51 8.72 24.99
N GLY A 413 -51.70 9.34 23.83
CA GLY A 413 -52.33 10.65 23.68
C GLY A 413 -53.04 10.75 22.33
N ILE A 414 -54.37 10.83 22.38
CA ILE A 414 -55.29 10.85 21.26
C ILE A 414 -55.26 12.22 20.56
N GLY A 415 -55.21 12.20 19.22
CA GLY A 415 -56.04 13.06 18.38
C GLY A 415 -55.42 14.36 17.86
N GLY A 416 -55.30 14.44 16.53
CA GLY A 416 -55.01 15.69 15.82
C GLY A 416 -55.01 15.56 14.30
N ALA A 417 -55.85 14.70 13.74
CA ALA A 417 -56.10 14.69 12.30
C ALA A 417 -56.98 15.91 11.94
N THR A 418 -56.40 16.94 11.33
CA THR A 418 -57.17 17.95 10.60
C THR A 418 -56.76 17.93 9.14
N SER A 419 -57.57 17.25 8.37
CA SER A 419 -57.72 17.35 6.92
C SER A 419 -57.93 18.80 6.49
N TYR A 420 -57.03 19.32 5.65
CA TYR A 420 -57.29 20.48 4.80
C TYR A 420 -57.46 20.02 3.35
N SER A 421 -58.70 19.71 2.97
CA SER A 421 -59.15 19.73 1.59
C SER A 421 -59.70 21.12 1.28
N LYS A 422 -59.25 21.74 0.18
CA LYS A 422 -59.95 22.88 -0.42
C LYS A 422 -60.40 22.55 -1.85
N PRO A 423 -61.50 23.18 -2.31
CA PRO A 423 -62.45 22.58 -3.25
C PRO A 423 -62.41 23.21 -4.65
N GLY A 424 -62.94 22.48 -5.63
CA GLY A 424 -63.55 23.05 -6.84
C GLY A 424 -62.83 22.76 -8.16
N SER A 425 -63.29 21.73 -8.88
CA SER A 425 -63.58 21.84 -10.33
C SER A 425 -64.40 20.63 -10.77
N THR A 426 -65.61 20.92 -11.22
CA THR A 426 -66.67 20.04 -11.73
C THR A 426 -66.31 19.39 -13.06
N ALA A 427 -66.46 18.07 -13.16
CA ALA A 427 -66.79 17.39 -14.42
C ALA A 427 -67.59 16.11 -14.13
N THR A 428 -68.69 15.97 -14.84
CA THR A 428 -69.81 15.04 -14.64
C THR A 428 -69.65 13.69 -15.37
N ARG A 429 -70.20 12.62 -14.74
CA ARG A 429 -70.94 11.43 -15.29
C ARG A 429 -70.30 10.67 -16.47
N ALA A 430 -70.23 9.34 -16.53
CA ALA A 430 -71.16 8.30 -16.09
C ALA A 430 -70.46 6.93 -16.01
N SER A 431 -70.88 6.07 -15.06
CA SER A 431 -70.63 4.63 -15.10
C SER A 431 -71.94 3.90 -15.45
N LYS A 432 -71.85 2.92 -16.35
CA LYS A 432 -72.85 1.88 -16.58
C LYS A 432 -72.25 0.54 -16.14
N THR A 433 -73.05 -0.21 -15.41
CA THR A 433 -72.86 -1.55 -14.86
C THR A 433 -73.07 -2.64 -15.92
N ASP A 434 -72.37 -3.78 -15.73
CA ASP A 434 -72.86 -5.18 -15.67
C ASP A 434 -71.62 -6.08 -15.82
N ASP A 435 -71.29 -6.92 -14.83
CA ASP A 435 -71.78 -8.30 -14.63
C ASP A 435 -71.44 -9.18 -15.85
N THR A 436 -70.76 -10.33 -15.80
CA THR A 436 -70.84 -11.48 -14.87
C THR A 436 -69.73 -12.48 -15.24
N GLU A 437 -69.30 -13.31 -14.27
CA GLU A 437 -68.89 -14.75 -14.35
C GLU A 437 -68.10 -15.26 -15.58
N GLU A 438 -66.99 -16.02 -15.48
CA GLU A 438 -66.86 -17.36 -14.88
C GLU A 438 -65.37 -17.82 -14.99
N SER A 439 -64.86 -18.56 -14.01
CA SER A 439 -63.70 -19.49 -14.13
C SER A 439 -64.26 -20.92 -14.35
N PRO A 440 -63.52 -22.03 -14.67
CA PRO A 440 -62.11 -22.30 -14.36
C PRO A 440 -61.31 -23.31 -15.27
N THR A 441 -60.05 -23.57 -14.88
CA THR A 441 -59.29 -24.86 -14.89
C THR A 441 -58.67 -25.53 -16.15
N ARG A 442 -57.33 -25.71 -16.04
CA ARG A 442 -56.48 -26.94 -16.14
C ARG A 442 -55.98 -27.55 -17.49
N LEU A 443 -54.64 -27.61 -17.54
CA LEU A 443 -53.71 -28.74 -17.84
C LEU A 443 -53.54 -29.35 -19.26
N ALA A 444 -52.31 -29.15 -19.76
CA ALA A 444 -51.31 -30.16 -20.22
C ALA A 444 -51.39 -30.86 -21.60
N ALA A 445 -50.23 -30.75 -22.29
CA ALA A 445 -49.52 -31.69 -23.18
C ALA A 445 -49.97 -31.90 -24.65
N GLY A 446 -49.00 -31.76 -25.57
CA GLY A 446 -49.07 -32.30 -26.94
C GLY A 446 -48.11 -31.67 -27.95
N ARG A 447 -47.02 -32.37 -28.30
CA ARG A 447 -46.27 -32.23 -29.58
C ARG A 447 -47.21 -32.57 -30.77
N PRO A 448 -46.96 -32.21 -32.06
CA PRO A 448 -45.67 -32.24 -32.78
C PRO A 448 -45.42 -31.14 -33.88
N VAL A 449 -44.22 -31.18 -34.48
CA VAL A 449 -43.63 -30.40 -35.62
C VAL A 449 -44.13 -31.02 -36.97
N PRO A 450 -44.24 -30.38 -38.19
CA PRO A 450 -43.11 -29.75 -38.92
C PRO A 450 -43.34 -28.75 -40.10
N LYS A 451 -42.21 -28.22 -40.62
CA LYS A 451 -41.82 -27.74 -42.00
C LYS A 451 -41.05 -26.41 -41.89
N GLY A 452 -39.76 -26.27 -42.25
CA GLY A 452 -39.06 -26.53 -43.53
C GLY A 452 -38.73 -25.14 -44.13
N VAL A 453 -37.58 -24.74 -44.70
CA VAL A 453 -36.42 -25.35 -45.40
C VAL A 453 -35.33 -24.23 -45.46
N SER A 454 -34.10 -24.41 -44.93
CA SER A 454 -32.78 -24.65 -45.59
C SER A 454 -32.41 -23.78 -46.81
N SER A 455 -31.17 -23.32 -47.03
CA SER A 455 -29.91 -24.08 -47.30
C SER A 455 -28.68 -23.14 -47.19
N SER A 456 -27.56 -23.43 -46.50
CA SER A 456 -26.40 -24.32 -46.80
C SER A 456 -25.75 -24.06 -48.17
N THR A 457 -24.42 -23.95 -48.32
CA THR A 457 -23.34 -24.96 -48.17
C THR A 457 -21.96 -24.25 -48.20
N GLY A 458 -20.80 -24.79 -47.83
CA GLY A 458 -20.35 -26.14 -47.49
C GLY A 458 -18.83 -26.11 -47.18
N ARG A 459 -18.40 -27.07 -46.37
CA ARG A 459 -17.04 -27.41 -45.90
C ARG A 459 -16.28 -28.24 -46.98
N PRO A 460 -14.98 -28.64 -46.85
CA PRO A 460 -14.51 -29.56 -45.79
C PRO A 460 -13.03 -29.44 -45.33
N ASP A 461 -12.69 -30.36 -44.43
CA ASP A 461 -11.54 -30.48 -43.52
C ASP A 461 -10.18 -30.89 -44.14
N SER A 462 -9.09 -30.66 -43.39
CA SER A 462 -8.15 -31.68 -42.82
C SER A 462 -6.64 -31.36 -42.90
N ASP A 463 -5.96 -31.72 -41.80
CA ASP A 463 -4.55 -32.14 -41.57
C ASP A 463 -3.32 -31.21 -41.81
N GLY A 464 -2.38 -31.28 -40.84
CA GLY A 464 -0.94 -31.22 -41.14
C GLY A 464 -0.02 -30.36 -40.24
N THR A 465 0.54 -30.97 -39.19
CA THR A 465 1.95 -30.95 -38.69
C THR A 465 2.94 -29.77 -38.90
N ALA A 466 3.66 -29.46 -37.80
CA ALA A 466 5.07 -29.01 -37.65
C ALA A 466 5.49 -27.54 -38.00
N GLY A 467 6.18 -26.87 -37.04
CA GLY A 467 6.85 -25.55 -37.19
C GLY A 467 8.22 -25.63 -37.90
N PRO A 468 9.23 -24.76 -37.63
CA PRO A 468 9.29 -23.44 -36.99
C PRO A 468 9.99 -22.36 -37.88
N GLY A 469 10.14 -21.12 -37.36
CA GLY A 469 10.94 -20.04 -37.97
C GLY A 469 10.05 -18.88 -38.44
N GLY A 470 10.22 -17.63 -38.04
CA GLY A 470 11.46 -16.89 -37.84
C GLY A 470 11.50 -15.78 -38.89
N LEU A 471 11.76 -14.56 -38.43
CA LEU A 471 12.37 -13.44 -39.17
C LEU A 471 11.48 -12.36 -39.86
N VAL A 472 11.77 -11.15 -39.37
CA VAL A 472 11.86 -9.80 -39.97
C VAL A 472 10.63 -9.07 -40.47
N ALA A 473 10.40 -7.94 -39.81
CA ALA A 473 9.78 -6.75 -40.34
C ALA A 473 10.60 -6.16 -41.49
N TYR A 474 9.91 -5.78 -42.56
CA TYR A 474 10.41 -4.83 -43.54
C TYR A 474 9.42 -3.66 -43.62
N GLU A 475 9.94 -2.47 -43.33
CA GLU A 475 9.34 -1.21 -43.70
C GLU A 475 9.19 -1.12 -45.23
N GLN A 476 8.05 -0.63 -45.69
CA GLN A 476 8.02 0.14 -46.93
C GLN A 476 6.85 1.15 -46.91
N SER A 477 7.25 2.40 -46.86
CA SER A 477 6.48 3.61 -47.09
C SER A 477 6.12 3.78 -48.57
N PHE A 478 4.90 4.25 -48.84
CA PHE A 478 4.54 4.95 -50.08
C PHE A 478 3.75 6.23 -49.74
N THR A 479 4.29 7.36 -50.20
CA THR A 479 3.64 8.67 -50.43
C THR A 479 2.94 8.64 -51.82
N ASP A 480 1.96 9.46 -52.23
CA ASP A 480 1.66 10.87 -51.92
C ASP A 480 0.23 11.32 -52.41
N THR A 481 -0.44 12.12 -51.56
CA THR A 481 -1.30 13.36 -51.74
C THR A 481 -2.26 13.63 -52.95
N PRO A 482 -3.14 14.72 -52.95
CA PRO A 482 -3.26 15.89 -52.05
C PRO A 482 -4.69 16.39 -51.63
N GLY A 483 -4.72 17.23 -50.57
CA GLY A 483 -5.59 18.43 -50.56
C GLY A 483 -6.25 18.83 -49.23
N SER A 484 -5.57 19.63 -48.39
CA SER A 484 -6.11 20.79 -47.65
C SER A 484 -5.14 21.26 -46.57
N ASP A 485 -4.60 22.46 -46.75
CA ASP A 485 -3.62 23.16 -45.93
C ASP A 485 -4.01 23.37 -44.46
N GLY A 486 -3.01 23.21 -43.58
CA GLY A 486 -3.08 23.44 -42.15
C GLY A 486 -1.87 22.84 -41.41
N THR A 487 -0.66 23.23 -41.81
CA THR A 487 0.61 22.75 -41.24
C THR A 487 0.82 23.26 -39.81
N GLY A 488 0.37 22.48 -38.83
CA GLY A 488 0.86 22.55 -37.46
C GLY A 488 1.46 21.21 -37.08
N MET A 489 2.80 21.11 -37.01
CA MET A 489 3.43 19.99 -36.29
C MET A 489 2.82 19.91 -34.89
N PRO A 490 2.47 18.72 -34.36
CA PRO A 490 2.00 18.60 -32.99
C PRO A 490 3.10 19.09 -32.06
N ARG A 491 2.95 20.32 -31.55
CA ARG A 491 3.86 20.91 -30.56
C ARG A 491 3.85 20.00 -29.34
N ARG A 492 4.90 19.19 -29.18
CA ARG A 492 5.13 18.42 -27.95
C ARG A 492 5.22 19.43 -26.81
N ARG A 493 4.43 19.20 -25.75
CA ARG A 493 4.42 20.08 -24.58
C ARG A 493 5.78 20.01 -23.88
N PRO A 494 6.37 21.14 -23.48
CA PRO A 494 7.55 21.19 -22.62
C PRO A 494 7.42 20.21 -21.44
N ARG A 495 8.47 19.45 -21.16
CA ARG A 495 8.53 18.55 -20.01
C ARG A 495 9.96 18.44 -19.51
N VAL A 496 10.10 18.29 -18.20
CA VAL A 496 11.38 17.99 -17.56
C VAL A 496 11.50 16.47 -17.46
N GLN A 497 12.69 15.94 -17.77
CA GLN A 497 13.04 14.58 -17.44
C GLN A 497 14.19 14.60 -16.43
N TYR A 498 13.94 14.09 -15.23
CA TYR A 498 14.96 13.95 -14.21
C TYR A 498 15.93 12.82 -14.54
N ILE A 499 17.19 13.01 -14.16
CA ILE A 499 18.27 12.03 -14.32
C ILE A 499 18.77 11.74 -12.92
N ASP A 500 18.49 10.54 -12.43
CA ASP A 500 18.79 10.09 -11.07
C ASP A 500 18.10 10.92 -9.96
N ASP A 501 18.19 10.41 -8.73
CA ASP A 501 17.74 11.10 -7.52
C ASP A 501 18.66 12.28 -7.19
N PRO A 502 18.16 13.34 -6.50
CA PRO A 502 19.01 14.43 -6.04
C PRO A 502 20.07 13.91 -5.06
N TYR A 503 21.29 14.39 -5.20
CA TYR A 503 22.43 13.97 -4.38
C TYR A 503 23.16 15.18 -3.80
N TYR A 504 23.81 14.97 -2.65
CA TYR A 504 24.66 15.98 -2.03
C TYR A 504 26.01 16.05 -2.74
N ASP A 505 26.48 17.26 -3.00
CA ASP A 505 27.79 17.57 -3.58
C ASP A 505 28.46 18.66 -2.74
N ASP A 506 29.76 18.57 -2.54
CA ASP A 506 30.51 19.54 -1.75
C ASP A 506 31.23 20.53 -2.68
N ARG A 507 30.86 21.81 -2.61
CA ARG A 507 31.41 22.86 -3.49
C ARG A 507 32.11 23.92 -2.66
N GLY A 508 33.37 23.63 -2.32
CA GLY A 508 34.15 24.43 -1.37
C GLY A 508 33.67 24.17 0.06
N ASP A 509 33.38 25.24 0.81
CA ASP A 509 32.94 25.15 2.22
C ASP A 509 31.42 24.99 2.38
N THR A 510 30.69 24.67 1.30
CA THR A 510 29.21 24.55 1.33
C THR A 510 28.76 23.25 0.67
N SER A 511 27.98 22.46 1.41
CA SER A 511 27.28 21.30 0.88
C SER A 511 26.01 21.75 0.15
N VAL A 512 25.83 21.29 -1.08
CA VAL A 512 24.72 21.65 -1.96
C VAL A 512 23.96 20.39 -2.38
N LEU A 513 22.66 20.54 -2.64
CA LEU A 513 21.82 19.50 -3.21
C LEU A 513 21.73 19.70 -4.72
N VAL A 514 22.06 18.66 -5.49
CA VAL A 514 22.15 18.72 -6.96
C VAL A 514 21.09 17.81 -7.58
N GLN A 515 20.22 18.40 -8.42
CA GLN A 515 19.27 17.64 -9.24
C GLN A 515 19.64 17.72 -10.71
N LYS A 516 19.97 16.58 -11.33
CA LYS A 516 20.21 16.50 -12.79
C LYS A 516 18.89 16.35 -13.54
N PHE A 517 18.79 16.99 -14.69
CA PHE A 517 17.63 16.91 -15.57
C PHE A 517 18.00 17.18 -17.04
N ARG A 518 17.08 16.86 -17.95
CA ARG A 518 17.14 17.23 -19.38
C ARG A 518 15.78 17.69 -19.88
N LEU A 519 15.79 18.42 -20.99
CA LEU A 519 14.59 18.96 -21.65
C LEU A 519 14.43 18.33 -23.04
N PRO A 520 13.79 17.15 -23.16
CA PRO A 520 13.79 16.34 -24.39
C PRO A 520 12.92 16.91 -25.53
N VAL A 521 12.34 18.09 -25.35
CA VAL A 521 11.49 18.76 -26.35
C VAL A 521 12.32 19.84 -27.02
N PRO A 522 12.59 19.81 -28.33
CA PRO A 522 13.36 20.86 -29.00
C PRO A 522 12.72 22.25 -28.89
N GLY A 523 13.55 23.30 -28.84
CA GLY A 523 13.12 24.69 -28.76
C GLY A 523 13.40 25.35 -27.41
N PRO A 524 13.34 26.70 -27.35
CA PRO A 524 13.65 27.47 -26.15
C PRO A 524 12.58 27.26 -25.08
N GLN A 525 13.02 26.82 -23.91
CA GLN A 525 12.18 26.50 -22.76
C GLN A 525 12.66 27.25 -21.54
N ARG A 526 11.75 27.97 -20.88
CA ARG A 526 12.04 28.64 -19.62
C ARG A 526 11.87 27.64 -18.48
N VAL A 527 12.94 27.43 -17.71
CA VAL A 527 12.90 26.65 -16.48
C VAL A 527 12.76 27.55 -15.27
N ARG A 528 12.01 27.07 -14.28
CA ARG A 528 11.86 27.65 -12.94
C ARG A 528 11.92 26.53 -11.92
N ILE A 529 12.51 26.79 -10.77
CA ILE A 529 12.51 25.83 -9.66
C ILE A 529 11.30 26.05 -8.73
N ASP A 530 10.85 24.98 -8.09
CA ASP A 530 9.79 24.91 -7.10
C ASP A 530 10.36 24.12 -5.93
N LEU A 531 10.87 24.83 -4.92
CA LEU A 531 11.49 24.20 -3.76
C LEU A 531 10.44 24.04 -2.66
N ALA A 532 10.45 22.89 -1.98
CA ALA A 532 9.62 22.64 -0.81
C ALA A 532 10.44 21.99 0.29
N VAL A 533 9.96 22.09 1.52
CA VAL A 533 10.57 21.48 2.70
C VAL A 533 9.62 20.42 3.24
N THR A 534 10.17 19.28 3.63
CA THR A 534 9.45 18.26 4.40
C THR A 534 10.17 18.02 5.71
N LEU A 535 9.40 18.03 6.81
CA LEU A 535 9.90 17.67 8.12
C LEU A 535 9.92 16.14 8.24
N PRO A 536 10.96 15.54 8.86
CA PRO A 536 10.94 14.11 9.14
C PRO A 536 9.72 13.76 10.01
N GLY A 537 8.73 13.06 9.46
CA GLY A 537 7.55 12.59 10.18
C GLY A 537 6.20 13.23 9.82
N SER A 538 6.15 14.21 8.92
CA SER A 538 4.89 14.69 8.32
C SER A 538 4.90 14.46 6.80
N GLY A 539 3.96 13.68 6.29
CA GLY A 539 3.84 13.35 4.85
C GLY A 539 3.32 14.50 3.97
N GLY A 540 3.35 15.73 4.47
CA GLY A 540 2.80 16.90 3.80
C GLY A 540 3.89 17.73 3.11
N ARG A 541 3.69 18.04 1.83
CA ARG A 541 4.50 19.03 1.11
C ARG A 541 4.18 20.42 1.65
N GLU A 542 5.07 20.97 2.48
CA GLU A 542 4.89 22.28 3.11
C GLU A 542 5.59 23.35 2.27
N THR A 543 4.80 24.18 1.57
CA THR A 543 5.31 25.29 0.75
C THR A 543 5.44 26.60 1.52
N ASP A 544 4.82 26.71 2.70
CA ASP A 544 4.94 27.84 3.61
C ASP A 544 5.84 27.46 4.80
N PRO A 545 6.76 28.31 5.24
CA PRO A 545 7.75 27.92 6.24
C PRO A 545 7.11 27.86 7.64
N PRO A 546 7.50 26.89 8.48
CA PRO A 546 7.32 27.00 9.93
C PRO A 546 7.96 28.30 10.43
N ILE A 547 7.34 28.97 11.42
CA ILE A 547 7.82 30.26 11.94
C ILE A 547 9.27 30.13 12.42
N GLY A 548 10.22 30.72 11.68
CA GLY A 548 11.65 30.78 12.02
C GLY A 548 12.59 29.82 11.26
N ALA A 549 12.09 28.96 10.35
CA ALA A 549 12.92 28.04 9.57
C ALA A 549 13.50 28.68 8.29
N SER A 550 14.75 28.34 7.94
CA SER A 550 15.38 28.75 6.68
C SER A 550 14.74 28.01 5.50
N MET A 551 14.51 28.66 4.35
CA MET A 551 14.07 27.98 3.13
C MET A 551 15.25 27.50 2.28
N PRO A 552 15.10 26.39 1.55
CA PRO A 552 16.04 26.01 0.51
C PRO A 552 16.06 27.06 -0.60
N MET A 553 17.23 27.31 -1.18
CA MET A 553 17.43 28.38 -2.15
C MET A 553 18.19 27.85 -3.38
N LEU A 554 17.72 28.20 -4.57
CA LEU A 554 18.45 27.93 -5.80
C LEU A 554 19.70 28.80 -5.89
N ILE A 555 20.85 28.16 -6.05
CA ILE A 555 22.13 28.82 -6.31
C ILE A 555 22.26 29.13 -7.81
N GLY A 556 21.81 28.21 -8.67
CA GLY A 556 21.75 28.45 -10.11
C GLY A 556 21.56 27.18 -10.93
N TRP A 557 21.51 27.38 -12.25
CA TRP A 557 21.42 26.32 -13.25
C TRP A 557 22.81 26.08 -13.81
N GLU A 558 23.28 24.84 -13.84
CA GLU A 558 24.58 24.49 -14.40
C GLU A 558 24.39 23.65 -15.66
N ASP A 559 25.15 23.98 -16.71
CA ASP A 559 25.13 23.27 -17.98
C ASP A 559 26.09 22.05 -18.00
N GLY A 560 26.14 21.37 -19.13
CA GLY A 560 27.02 20.20 -19.33
C GLY A 560 28.50 20.53 -19.22
N ASP A 561 28.90 21.78 -19.45
CA ASP A 561 30.28 22.27 -19.40
C ASP A 561 30.69 22.77 -17.99
N GLY A 562 29.77 22.70 -17.03
CA GLY A 562 30.01 23.11 -15.64
C GLY A 562 29.86 24.62 -15.41
N ARG A 563 29.28 25.36 -16.34
CA ARG A 563 29.04 26.80 -16.21
C ARG A 563 27.76 27.06 -15.43
N LEU A 564 27.87 27.81 -14.34
CA LEU A 564 26.76 28.15 -13.46
C LEU A 564 26.09 29.48 -13.87
N TYR A 565 24.77 29.45 -13.99
CA TYR A 565 23.89 30.59 -14.26
C TYR A 565 23.03 30.88 -13.04
N ALA A 566 23.46 31.86 -12.23
CA ALA A 566 22.74 32.31 -11.04
C ALA A 566 21.53 33.18 -11.43
N SER A 567 20.38 32.54 -11.67
CA SER A 567 19.12 33.20 -11.99
C SER A 567 17.94 32.35 -11.51
N GLU A 568 16.87 32.99 -11.03
CA GLU A 568 15.63 32.30 -10.58
C GLU A 568 14.94 31.54 -11.72
N THR A 569 15.06 32.06 -12.94
CA THR A 569 14.61 31.39 -14.17
C THR A 569 15.68 31.46 -15.23
N TYR A 570 15.74 30.46 -16.10
CA TYR A 570 16.71 30.42 -17.19
C TYR A 570 16.07 29.85 -18.46
N VAL A 571 16.50 30.33 -19.63
CA VAL A 571 16.01 29.80 -20.92
C VAL A 571 17.03 28.81 -21.44
N ILE A 572 16.62 27.55 -21.54
CA ILE A 572 17.43 26.44 -22.02
C ILE A 572 16.90 26.02 -23.39
N GLU A 573 17.80 25.82 -24.34
CA GLU A 573 17.45 25.19 -25.61
C GLU A 573 17.26 23.68 -25.38
N GLY A 574 16.03 23.20 -25.61
CA GLY A 574 15.70 21.80 -25.35
C GLY A 574 16.51 20.85 -26.22
N SER A 575 17.20 19.91 -25.57
CA SER A 575 18.09 18.94 -26.19
C SER A 575 18.30 17.76 -25.25
N GLU A 576 19.13 16.80 -25.67
CA GLU A 576 19.59 15.69 -24.82
C GLU A 576 20.68 16.11 -23.82
N ALA A 577 21.09 17.38 -23.80
CA ALA A 577 22.09 17.89 -22.86
C ALA A 577 21.60 17.82 -21.41
N VAL A 578 22.50 17.41 -20.52
CA VAL A 578 22.23 17.32 -19.09
C VAL A 578 22.48 18.67 -18.43
N TRP A 579 21.50 19.11 -17.65
CA TRP A 579 21.57 20.30 -16.81
C TRP A 579 21.46 19.90 -15.33
N ARG A 580 21.98 20.75 -14.46
CA ARG A 580 21.93 20.57 -13.00
C ARG A 580 21.28 21.79 -12.35
N ALA A 581 20.29 21.56 -11.50
CA ALA A 581 19.81 22.57 -10.56
C ALA A 581 20.63 22.45 -9.27
N ILE A 582 21.35 23.52 -8.90
CA ILE A 582 22.19 23.56 -7.70
C ILE A 582 21.44 24.29 -6.61
N VAL A 583 21.10 23.61 -5.52
CA VAL A 583 20.24 24.12 -4.44
C VAL A 583 20.99 24.11 -3.12
N ARG A 584 20.91 25.19 -2.37
CA ARG A 584 21.29 25.22 -0.96
C ARG A 584 20.13 24.63 -0.15
N PRO A 585 20.28 23.46 0.49
CA PRO A 585 19.21 22.89 1.30
C PRO A 585 18.98 23.71 2.56
N ALA A 586 17.78 23.61 3.12
CA ALA A 586 17.49 24.16 4.45
C ALA A 586 18.10 23.25 5.54
N PRO A 587 18.85 23.79 6.52
CA PRO A 587 19.41 23.00 7.62
C PRO A 587 18.34 22.20 8.36
N ASP A 588 18.65 20.97 8.76
CA ASP A 588 17.78 20.10 9.57
C ASP A 588 16.43 19.74 8.94
N THR A 589 16.32 19.81 7.60
CA THR A 589 15.10 19.46 6.86
C THR A 589 15.38 18.70 5.58
N MET A 590 14.37 18.01 5.01
CA MET A 590 14.48 17.40 3.69
C MET A 590 14.00 18.39 2.62
N THR A 591 14.82 18.64 1.59
CA THR A 591 14.51 19.58 0.50
C THR A 591 14.00 18.83 -0.73
N GLU A 592 12.79 19.15 -1.17
CA GLU A 592 12.23 18.66 -2.44
C GLU A 592 12.47 19.64 -3.58
N ILE A 593 12.90 19.12 -4.75
CA ILE A 593 13.21 19.92 -5.94
C ILE A 593 12.22 19.63 -7.08
N GLY A 594 11.26 20.52 -7.28
CA GLY A 594 10.43 20.56 -8.49
C GLY A 594 11.04 21.47 -9.56
N ILE A 595 11.09 21.05 -10.82
CA ILE A 595 11.48 21.90 -11.95
C ILE A 595 10.27 22.05 -12.86
N LYS A 596 9.82 23.30 -13.05
CA LYS A 596 8.72 23.68 -13.93
C LYS A 596 9.30 24.23 -15.22
N VAL A 597 8.68 23.86 -16.35
CA VAL A 597 9.14 24.26 -17.68
C VAL A 597 7.99 24.80 -18.51
N GLU A 598 8.25 25.91 -19.21
CA GLU A 598 7.30 26.58 -20.10
C GLU A 598 7.95 26.88 -21.45
N ALA A 599 7.19 26.77 -22.55
CA ALA A 599 7.71 27.09 -23.88
C ALA A 599 7.86 28.61 -24.01
N VAL A 600 9.02 29.05 -24.53
CA VAL A 600 9.22 30.45 -24.90
C VAL A 600 8.77 30.62 -26.35
N LYS A 601 7.84 31.55 -26.61
CA LYS A 601 7.51 31.93 -27.98
C LYS A 601 8.71 32.70 -28.53
N THR A 602 9.34 32.18 -29.58
CA THR A 602 10.26 32.95 -30.41
C THR A 602 9.44 34.07 -31.05
N SER A 603 9.71 35.32 -30.66
CA SER A 603 9.17 36.52 -31.28
C SER A 603 9.80 36.79 -32.64
#